data_AF-A0A6L7PF94-F1
#
_entry.id   AF-A0A6L7PF94-F1
#
_cell.length_a   1.000
_cell.length_b   1.000
_cell.length_c   1.000
_cell.angle_alpha   90.00
_cell.angle_beta   90.00
_cell.angle_gamma   90.00
#
_symmetry.space_group_name_H-M   'P 1'
#
loop_
_entity.id
_entity.type
_entity.pdbx_description
1 polymer ?
#
loop_
_entity_poly.entity_id
_entity_poly.type
_entity_poly.pdbx_seq_one_letter_code
_entity_poly.pdbx_strand_id
1 'polypeptide(L)' 'MVTKRIGIDLGTARVLVFERGGGVVLEEPAVVALA' A
#
# COMPACT_ATOMS: atom_id res chain seq x y z
N MET A 1 -18.47 6.32 -10.45
CA MET A 1 -17.17 6.29 -9.73
C MET A 1 -16.17 5.57 -10.61
N VAL A 2 -15.00 6.16 -10.86
CA VAL A 2 -13.90 5.47 -11.53
C VAL A 2 -13.25 4.54 -10.51
N THR A 3 -13.22 3.23 -10.78
CA THR A 3 -12.55 2.25 -9.93
C THR A 3 -11.04 2.39 -10.12
N LYS A 4 -10.33 2.84 -9.07
CA LYS A 4 -8.86 2.88 -9.08
C LYS A 4 -8.32 1.45 -9.12
N ARG A 5 -7.33 1.19 -9.98
CA ARG A 5 -6.61 -0.08 -10.02
C ARG A 5 -5.38 0.02 -9.13
N ILE A 6 -5.37 -0.79 -8.08
CA ILE A 6 -4.36 -0.76 -7.04
C ILE A 6 -3.70 -2.13 -6.94
N GLY A 7 -2.37 -2.15 -6.84
CA GLY A 7 -1.60 -3.29 -6.37
C GLY A 7 -1.17 -3.04 -4.92
N ILE A 8 -1.23 -4.07 -4.08
CA ILE A 8 -0.78 -3.99 -2.69
C ILE A 8 0.27 -5.06 -2.48
N ASP A 9 1.46 -4.64 -2.04
CA ASP A 9 2.51 -5.54 -1.58
C ASP A 9 2.47 -5.59 -0.05
N LEU A 10 2.22 -6.79 0.49
CA LEU A 10 2.06 -7.06 1.91
C LEU A 10 3.30 -7.77 2.44
N GLY A 11 4.41 -7.03 2.51
CA GLY A 11 5.65 -7.51 3.08
C GLY A 11 5.57 -7.66 4.59
N THR A 12 6.48 -8.46 5.16
CA THR A 12 6.57 -8.67 6.61
C THR A 12 7.03 -7.44 7.38
N ALA A 13 7.83 -6.57 6.75
CA ALA A 13 8.38 -5.36 7.36
C ALA A 13 7.75 -4.07 6.84
N ARG A 14 7.17 -4.09 5.63
CA ARG A 14 6.63 -2.91 4.95
C ARG A 14 5.41 -3.27 4.11
N VAL A 15 4.47 -2.33 4.01
CA VAL A 15 3.34 -2.36 3.09
C VAL A 15 3.54 -1.28 2.04
N LEU A 16 3.40 -1.65 0.76
CA LEU A 16 3.41 -0.72 -0.35
C LEU A 16 2.07 -0.75 -1.08
N VAL A 17 1.63 0.41 -1.53
CA VAL A 17 0.45 0.55 -2.39
C VAL A 17 0.86 1.22 -3.69
N PHE A 18 0.55 0.58 -4.81
CA PHE A 18 0.80 1.11 -6.15
C PHE A 18 -0.51 1.43 -6.86
N GLU A 19 -0.64 2.63 -7.42
CA GLU A 19 -1.74 3.02 -8.29
C GLU A 19 -1.28 2.98 -9.76
N ARG A 20 -2.04 2.31 -10.64
CA ARG A 20 -1.71 2.27 -12.07
C ARG A 20 -1.73 3.69 -12.67
N GLY A 21 -0.55 4.15 -13.10
CA GLY A 21 -0.34 5.50 -13.65
C GLY A 21 0.02 6.56 -12.60
N GLY A 22 -0.08 6.23 -11.31
CA GLY A 22 0.32 7.09 -10.19
C GLY A 22 1.64 6.68 -9.52
N GLY A 23 2.09 5.44 -9.71
CA GLY A 23 3.31 4.95 -9.05
C GLY A 23 3.04 4.40 -7.65
N VAL A 24 4.07 4.34 -6.81
CA VAL A 24 3.93 4.00 -5.38
C VAL A 24 3.31 5.21 -4.67
N VAL A 25 2.15 5.00 -4.06
CA VAL A 25 1.36 6.04 -3.40
C VAL A 25 1.33 5.90 -1.88
N LEU A 26 1.79 4.77 -1.33
CA LEU A 26 1.99 4.53 0.10
C LEU A 26 3.17 3.58 0.28
N GLU A 27 4.05 3.88 1.24
CA GLU A 27 5.13 3.00 1.70
C GLU A 27 5.28 3.18 3.21
N GLU A 28 4.76 2.24 3.99
CA GLU A 28 4.71 2.32 5.45
C GLU A 28 5.26 1.03 6.08
N PRO A 29 5.78 1.08 7.32
CA PRO A 29 6.10 -0.13 8.08
C PRO A 29 4.86 -1.02 8.27
N ALA A 30 5.03 -2.34 8.16
CA ALA A 30 3.96 -3.32 8.40
C ALA A 30 3.75 -3.55 9.91
N VAL A 31 3.39 -2.48 10.64
CA VAL A 31 3.29 -2.46 12.09
C VAL A 31 1.92 -1.96 12.52
N VAL A 32 1.35 -2.59 13.54
CA VAL A 32 0.14 -2.14 14.24
C VAL A 32 0.47 -2.01 15.71
N ALA A 33 0.19 -0.85 16.30
CA ALA A 33 0.30 -0.65 17.74
C ALA A 33 -0.90 -1.31 18.45
N LEU A 34 -0.62 -2.06 19.53
CA LEU A 34 -1.64 -2.72 20.35
C LEU A 34 -1.68 -2.06 21.75
N ALA A 35 -2.85 -2.12 22.41
CA ALA A 35 -3.09 -1.60 23.75
C ALA A 35 -2.70 -2.61 24.85
#